data_AF-A0A535R886-F1
#
_entry.id   AF-A0A535R886-F1
#
_cell.length_a   1.000
_cell.length_b   1.000
_cell.length_c   1.000
_cell.angle_alpha   90.00
_cell.angle_beta   90.00
_cell.angle_gamma   90.00
#
_symmetry.space_group_name_H-M   'P 1'
#
loop_
_entity.id
_entity.type
_entity.pdbx_description
1 polymer ?
#
loop_
_entity_poly.entity_id
_entity_poly.type
_entity_poly.pdbx_seq_one_letter_code
_entity_poly.pdbx_strand_id
1 'polypeptide(L)'
;GQIERVNGALLQQLLDTGYTPVIAPLALSHEGERLNVDGDRAAAAVAAALHADALVIMTNVPGLLANADDYTTLIRTIAADQLPNYMGCAQGRMRKKLLGAQEALQGGVSKVCIGSGSLLDVLNGAGTTIAREHEQEMPALVHDIPGERNHR
;
A
#
# COMPACT_ATOMS: atom_id res chain seq x y z
N GLY A 1 9.60 13.25 -14.34
CA GLY A 1 9.86 14.25 -13.28
C GLY A 1 9.77 13.60 -11.91
N GLN A 2 10.05 14.36 -10.85
CA GLN A 2 9.79 13.98 -9.47
C GLN A 2 8.62 14.82 -8.95
N ILE A 3 7.76 14.22 -8.12
CA ILE A 3 6.64 14.93 -7.52
C ILE A 3 7.15 15.65 -6.28
N GLU A 4 7.04 16.99 -6.28
CA GLU A 4 7.44 17.82 -5.15
C GLU A 4 6.26 18.13 -4.22
N ARG A 5 5.05 18.25 -4.78
CA ARG A 5 3.85 18.59 -4.02
C ARG A 5 2.60 17.99 -4.66
N VAL A 6 1.67 17.56 -3.81
CA VAL A 6 0.28 17.24 -4.17
C VAL A 6 -0.63 18.20 -3.45
N ASN A 7 -1.69 18.68 -4.11
CA ASN A 7 -2.72 19.48 -3.45
C ASN A 7 -3.68 18.58 -2.68
N GLY A 8 -3.22 18.07 -1.52
CA GLY A 8 -4.00 17.16 -0.66
C GLY A 8 -5.31 17.78 -0.17
N ALA A 9 -5.32 19.09 0.10
CA ALA A 9 -6.53 19.80 0.55
C ALA A 9 -7.66 19.72 -0.50
N LEU A 10 -7.35 19.93 -1.78
CA LEU A 10 -8.34 19.79 -2.85
C LEU A 10 -8.88 18.36 -2.93
N LEU A 11 -8.00 17.36 -2.84
CA LEU A 11 -8.40 15.96 -2.90
C LEU A 11 -9.31 15.59 -1.71
N GLN A 12 -8.97 16.06 -0.51
CA GLN A 12 -9.77 15.84 0.69
C GLN A 12 -11.16 16.46 0.55
N GLN A 13 -11.26 17.70 0.05
CA GLN A 13 -12.55 18.36 -0.17
C GLN A 13 -13.46 17.58 -1.15
N LEU A 14 -12.88 17.00 -2.21
CA LEU A 14 -13.63 16.18 -3.15
C LEU A 14 -14.13 14.88 -2.49
N LEU A 15 -13.29 14.24 -1.67
CA LEU A 15 -13.66 13.04 -0.92
C LEU A 15 -14.76 13.33 0.10
N ASP A 16 -14.63 14.42 0.87
CA ASP A 16 -15.59 14.83 1.90
C ASP A 16 -16.98 15.15 1.32
N THR A 17 -17.05 15.52 0.05
CA THR A 17 -18.29 15.81 -0.68
C THR A 17 -18.85 14.61 -1.44
N GLY A 18 -18.27 13.43 -1.25
CA GLY A 18 -18.76 12.16 -1.79
C GLY A 18 -18.28 11.86 -3.22
N TYR A 19 -17.30 12.60 -3.74
CA TYR A 19 -16.69 12.29 -5.03
C TYR A 19 -15.52 11.32 -4.89
N THR A 20 -15.30 10.50 -5.92
CA THR A 20 -14.10 9.66 -6.05
C THR A 20 -13.14 10.28 -7.08
N PRO A 21 -12.02 10.89 -6.65
CA PRO A 21 -11.07 11.50 -7.58
C PRO A 21 -10.40 10.45 -8.48
N VAL A 22 -10.38 10.71 -9.79
CA VAL A 22 -9.62 9.91 -10.77
C VAL A 22 -8.49 10.78 -11.31
N ILE A 23 -7.25 10.38 -11.04
CA ILE A 23 -6.06 11.21 -11.28
C ILE A 23 -5.18 10.53 -12.35
N ALA A 24 -4.83 11.28 -13.40
CA ALA A 24 -3.83 10.85 -14.36
C ALA A 24 -2.40 11.10 -13.81
N PRO A 25 -1.41 10.25 -14.11
CA PRO A 25 -0.03 10.41 -13.63
C PRO A 25 0.72 11.50 -14.42
N LEU A 26 0.23 12.74 -14.30
CA LEU A 26 0.79 13.93 -14.90
C LEU A 26 1.11 14.94 -13.80
N ALA A 27 2.25 15.62 -13.93
CA ALA A 27 2.65 16.73 -13.08
C ALA A 27 2.79 18.01 -13.92
N LEU A 28 2.75 19.16 -13.25
CA LEU A 28 3.08 20.46 -13.82
C LEU A 28 4.43 20.91 -13.23
N SER A 29 5.34 21.38 -14.07
CA SER A 29 6.57 22.04 -13.62
C SER A 29 6.27 23.45 -13.09
N HIS A 30 7.27 24.10 -12.49
CA HIS A 30 7.16 25.49 -12.02
C HIS A 30 6.92 26.48 -13.18
N GLU A 31 7.35 26.11 -14.38
CA GLU A 31 7.17 26.85 -15.62
C GLU A 31 5.85 26.52 -16.34
N GLY A 32 5.03 25.61 -15.77
CA GLY A 32 3.74 25.22 -16.32
C GLY A 32 3.81 24.11 -17.38
N GLU A 33 4.95 23.44 -17.53
CA GLU A 33 5.10 22.34 -18.48
C GLU A 33 4.48 21.05 -17.95
N ARG A 34 3.86 20.27 -18.84
CA ARG A 34 3.31 18.95 -18.48
C ARG A 34 4.42 17.92 -18.46
N LEU A 35 4.59 17.26 -17.32
CA LEU A 35 5.59 16.23 -17.10
C LEU A 35 4.93 14.87 -16.89
N ASN A 36 5.44 13.85 -17.58
CA ASN A 36 5.07 12.47 -17.29
C ASN A 36 5.77 12.02 -16.00
N VAL A 37 5.01 11.37 -15.12
CA VAL A 37 5.51 10.81 -13.87
C VAL A 37 5.15 9.33 -13.79
N ASP A 38 5.92 8.59 -13.01
CA ASP A 38 5.61 7.18 -12.78
C ASP A 38 4.31 7.06 -11.97
N GLY A 39 3.38 6.20 -12.42
CA GLY A 39 2.07 6.06 -11.80
C GLY A 39 2.12 5.52 -10.38
N ASP A 40 3.06 4.60 -10.08
CA ASP A 40 3.21 4.05 -8.73
C ASP A 40 3.72 5.14 -7.76
N ARG A 41 4.63 6.02 -8.23
CA ARG A 41 5.10 7.18 -7.47
C ARG A 41 4.05 8.28 -7.32
N ALA A 42 3.21 8.48 -8.35
CA ALA A 42 2.08 9.41 -8.27
C ALA A 42 1.06 8.97 -7.22
N ALA A 43 0.71 7.68 -7.22
CA ALA A 43 -0.15 7.10 -6.19
C ALA A 43 0.46 7.22 -4.80
N ALA A 44 1.77 6.95 -4.65
CA ALA A 44 2.49 7.12 -3.39
C ALA A 44 2.43 8.55 -2.85
N ALA A 45 2.70 9.55 -3.69
CA ALA A 45 2.65 10.96 -3.31
C ALA A 45 1.23 11.40 -2.92
N VAL A 46 0.21 10.92 -3.63
CA VAL A 46 -1.20 11.19 -3.29
C VAL A 46 -1.58 10.56 -1.96
N ALA A 47 -1.24 9.29 -1.75
CA ALA A 47 -1.54 8.58 -0.50
C ALA A 47 -0.87 9.26 0.71
N ALA A 48 0.40 9.67 0.56
CA ALA A 48 1.10 10.43 1.59
C ALA A 48 0.45 11.79 1.87
N ALA A 49 0.06 12.53 0.83
CA ALA A 49 -0.58 13.85 0.99
C ALA A 49 -1.99 13.79 1.62
N LEU A 50 -2.65 12.63 1.54
CA LEU A 50 -3.94 12.36 2.17
C LEU A 50 -3.80 11.67 3.53
N HIS A 51 -2.58 11.34 3.98
CA HIS A 51 -2.34 10.52 5.17
C HIS A 51 -3.15 9.22 5.16
N ALA A 52 -3.23 8.56 3.99
CA ALA A 52 -4.05 7.38 3.83
C ALA A 52 -3.57 6.22 4.71
N ASP A 53 -4.50 5.46 5.29
CA ASP A 53 -4.20 4.25 6.06
C ASP A 53 -3.52 3.18 5.21
N ALA A 54 -3.90 3.10 3.93
CA ALA A 54 -3.40 2.12 3.00
C ALA A 54 -3.23 2.67 1.58
N LEU A 55 -2.16 2.24 0.91
CA LEU A 55 -2.01 2.35 -0.55
C LEU A 55 -2.12 0.95 -1.16
N VAL A 56 -2.95 0.78 -2.19
CA VAL A 56 -3.02 -0.47 -2.96
C VAL A 56 -2.46 -0.26 -4.35
N ILE A 57 -1.47 -1.07 -4.72
CA ILE A 57 -0.85 -1.09 -6.04
C ILE A 57 -1.26 -2.37 -6.76
N MET A 58 -2.19 -2.22 -7.71
CA MET A 58 -2.64 -3.35 -8.54
C MET A 58 -1.57 -3.75 -9.56
N THR A 59 -1.42 -5.05 -9.77
CA THR A 59 -0.47 -5.65 -10.71
C THR A 59 -1.04 -6.90 -11.37
N ASN A 60 -0.32 -7.44 -12.35
CA ASN A 60 -0.68 -8.64 -13.10
C ASN A 60 -0.06 -9.92 -12.53
N VAL A 61 0.76 -9.82 -11.48
CA VAL A 61 1.31 -10.96 -10.72
C VAL A 61 0.71 -10.97 -9.31
N PRO A 62 0.70 -12.10 -8.59
CA PRO A 62 0.08 -12.17 -7.26
C PRO A 62 0.67 -11.22 -6.21
N GLY A 63 1.91 -10.77 -6.39
CA GLY A 63 2.62 -9.89 -5.47
C GLY A 63 4.12 -9.91 -5.75
N LEU A 64 4.94 -9.66 -4.74
CA LEU A 64 6.39 -9.86 -4.80
C LEU A 64 6.73 -11.34 -4.63
N LEU A 65 7.43 -11.89 -5.61
CA LEU A 65 7.94 -13.26 -5.57
C LEU A 65 9.44 -13.25 -5.24
N ALA A 66 9.91 -14.19 -4.42
CA ALA A 66 11.36 -14.35 -4.20
C ALA A 66 12.06 -14.88 -5.47
N ASN A 67 11.35 -15.68 -6.27
CA ASN A 67 11.72 -16.10 -7.61
C ASN A 67 10.58 -15.75 -8.58
N ALA A 68 10.88 -14.92 -9.59
CA ALA A 68 9.89 -14.43 -10.56
C ALA A 68 9.21 -15.55 -11.37
N ASP A 69 9.86 -16.70 -11.53
CA ASP A 69 9.34 -17.83 -12.31
C ASP A 69 8.55 -18.83 -11.44
N ASP A 70 8.49 -18.64 -10.12
CA ASP A 70 7.83 -19.54 -9.18
C ASP A 70 6.85 -18.81 -8.28
N TYR A 71 5.56 -18.91 -8.60
CA TYR A 71 4.46 -18.30 -7.85
C TYR A 71 4.31 -18.83 -6.42
N THR A 72 4.88 -19.99 -6.09
CA THR A 72 4.87 -20.51 -4.71
C THR A 72 5.78 -19.69 -3.79
N THR A 73 6.69 -18.90 -4.36
CA THR A 73 7.62 -18.03 -3.63
C THR A 73 7.06 -16.65 -3.29
N LEU A 74 5.73 -16.51 -3.26
CA LEU A 74 5.05 -15.27 -2.88
C LEU A 74 5.43 -14.85 -1.46
N ILE A 75 6.01 -13.66 -1.35
CA ILE A 75 6.30 -13.02 -0.07
C ILE A 75 5.03 -12.30 0.37
N ARG A 76 4.36 -12.83 1.38
CA ARG A 76 3.05 -12.33 1.84
C ARG A 76 3.14 -11.05 2.66
N THR A 77 4.17 -10.95 3.50
CA THR A 77 4.30 -9.86 4.47
C THR A 77 5.74 -9.40 4.54
N ILE A 78 5.93 -8.09 4.57
CA ILE A 78 7.23 -7.43 4.69
C ILE A 78 7.08 -6.33 5.74
N ALA A 79 7.91 -6.32 6.76
CA ALA A 79 7.99 -5.18 7.66
C ALA A 79 8.62 -3.99 6.90
N ALA A 80 8.09 -2.78 7.09
CA ALA A 80 8.49 -1.61 6.30
C ALA A 80 10.00 -1.30 6.38
N ASP A 81 10.62 -1.55 7.53
CA ASP A 81 12.07 -1.42 7.77
C ASP A 81 12.90 -2.49 7.04
N GLN A 82 12.30 -3.65 6.75
CA GLN A 82 12.92 -4.76 6.02
C GLN A 82 12.75 -4.65 4.50
N LEU A 83 11.89 -3.76 3.99
CA LEU A 83 11.67 -3.59 2.55
C LEU A 83 12.96 -3.45 1.72
N PRO A 84 14.00 -2.72 2.15
CA PRO A 84 15.26 -2.62 1.40
C PRO A 84 15.91 -3.98 1.09
N ASN A 85 15.75 -4.98 1.96
CA ASN A 85 16.32 -6.33 1.78
C ASN A 85 15.66 -7.10 0.64
N TYR A 86 14.42 -6.73 0.29
CA TYR A 86 13.64 -7.37 -0.77
C TYR A 86 13.83 -6.71 -2.14
N MET A 87 14.52 -5.58 -2.20
CA MET A 87 14.77 -4.86 -3.47
C MET A 87 15.58 -5.68 -4.47
N GLY A 88 16.36 -6.66 -4.01
CA GLY A 88 17.10 -7.59 -4.86
C GLY A 88 16.22 -8.59 -5.61
N CYS A 89 15.07 -8.97 -5.05
CA CYS A 89 14.08 -9.85 -5.68
C CYS A 89 13.28 -9.14 -6.77
N ALA A 90 13.23 -7.81 -6.73
CA ALA A 90 12.42 -7.00 -7.64
C ALA A 90 13.22 -6.51 -8.85
N GLN A 91 12.80 -6.94 -10.04
CA GLN A 91 13.34 -6.48 -11.32
C GLN A 91 12.30 -5.67 -12.12
N GLY A 92 12.78 -4.83 -13.04
CA GLY A 92 11.94 -4.09 -13.98
C GLY A 92 10.81 -3.31 -13.32
N ARG A 93 9.56 -3.61 -13.71
CA ARG A 93 8.36 -2.91 -13.20
C ARG A 93 8.12 -3.16 -11.71
N MET A 94 8.43 -4.35 -11.20
CA MET A 94 8.24 -4.65 -9.77
C MET A 94 9.14 -3.78 -8.90
N ARG A 95 10.38 -3.49 -9.35
CA ARG A 95 11.28 -2.59 -8.62
C ARG A 95 10.69 -1.20 -8.47
N LYS A 96 10.03 -0.68 -9.51
CA LYS A 96 9.36 0.64 -9.45
C LYS A 96 8.19 0.65 -8.48
N LYS A 97 7.42 -0.45 -8.40
CA LYS A 97 6.35 -0.64 -7.41
C LYS A 97 6.88 -0.60 -5.99
N LEU A 98 7.97 -1.30 -5.71
CA LEU A 98 8.59 -1.28 -4.38
C LEU A 98 9.17 0.10 -4.04
N LEU A 99 9.71 0.84 -5.01
CA LEU A 99 10.14 2.23 -4.79
C LEU A 99 8.95 3.14 -4.43
N GLY A 100 7.84 3.06 -5.16
CA GLY A 100 6.63 3.79 -4.81
C GLY A 100 6.07 3.40 -3.44
N ALA A 101 6.07 2.11 -3.11
CA ALA A 101 5.68 1.63 -1.79
C ALA A 101 6.58 2.21 -0.68
N GLN A 102 7.89 2.22 -0.90
CA GLN A 102 8.85 2.81 0.05
C GLN A 102 8.60 4.31 0.22
N GLU A 103 8.39 5.06 -0.87
CA GLU A 103 8.09 6.50 -0.83
C GLU A 103 6.77 6.78 -0.07
N ALA A 104 5.72 5.97 -0.28
CA ALA A 104 4.46 6.08 0.44
C ALA A 104 4.63 5.82 1.94
N LEU A 105 5.32 4.73 2.28
CA LEU A 105 5.63 4.38 3.67
C LEU A 105 6.46 5.45 4.34
N GLN A 106 7.45 6.06 3.66
CA GLN A 106 8.22 7.17 4.21
C GLN A 106 7.36 8.43 4.40
N GLY A 107 6.39 8.66 3.50
CA GLY A 107 5.43 9.75 3.56
C GLY A 107 4.33 9.61 4.62
N GLY A 108 4.33 8.52 5.41
CA GLY A 108 3.42 8.36 6.55
C GLY A 108 2.27 7.38 6.35
N VAL A 109 2.14 6.76 5.17
CA VAL A 109 1.14 5.71 4.91
C VAL A 109 1.44 4.49 5.80
N SER A 110 0.42 3.93 6.45
CA SER A 110 0.63 2.84 7.43
C SER A 110 0.93 1.50 6.78
N LYS A 111 0.27 1.17 5.66
CA LYS A 111 0.52 -0.06 4.89
C LYS A 111 0.43 0.14 3.38
N VAL A 112 1.16 -0.68 2.63
CA VAL A 112 1.08 -0.79 1.17
C VAL A 112 0.79 -2.23 0.79
N CYS A 113 -0.24 -2.46 -0.01
CA CYS A 113 -0.60 -3.78 -0.52
C CYS A 113 -0.32 -3.85 -2.03
N ILE A 114 0.35 -4.91 -2.48
CA ILE A 114 0.68 -5.16 -3.88
C ILE A 114 0.10 -6.52 -4.27
N GLY A 115 -0.77 -6.56 -5.28
CA GLY A 115 -1.39 -7.81 -5.70
C GLY A 115 -2.25 -7.69 -6.95
N SER A 116 -2.87 -8.81 -7.29
CA SER A 116 -3.78 -8.96 -8.43
C SER A 116 -5.15 -9.46 -7.97
N GLY A 117 -6.17 -9.33 -8.81
CA GLY A 117 -7.54 -9.74 -8.48
C GLY A 117 -8.41 -8.57 -8.01
N SER A 118 -9.24 -8.80 -6.99
CA SER A 118 -10.13 -7.76 -6.46
C SER A 118 -9.39 -6.83 -5.49
N LEU A 119 -9.76 -5.55 -5.49
CA LEU A 119 -9.19 -4.55 -4.57
C LEU A 119 -9.32 -4.99 -3.10
N LEU A 120 -10.49 -5.52 -2.73
CA LEU A 120 -10.79 -5.91 -1.36
C LEU A 120 -9.93 -7.11 -0.92
N ASP A 121 -9.74 -8.10 -1.78
CA ASP A 121 -8.89 -9.26 -1.47
C ASP A 121 -7.43 -8.82 -1.25
N VAL A 122 -6.90 -7.96 -2.14
CA VAL A 122 -5.53 -7.44 -2.02
C VAL A 122 -5.36 -6.64 -0.74
N LEU A 123 -6.34 -5.80 -0.38
CA LEU A 123 -6.33 -5.03 0.86
C LEU A 123 -6.38 -5.91 2.12
N ASN A 124 -7.00 -7.10 2.01
CA ASN A 124 -7.10 -8.12 3.04
C ASN A 124 -5.95 -9.14 3.02
N GLY A 125 -4.89 -8.90 2.23
CA GLY A 125 -3.67 -9.71 2.24
C GLY A 125 -3.56 -10.75 1.14
N ALA A 126 -4.43 -10.74 0.13
CA ALA A 126 -4.24 -11.52 -1.09
C ALA A 126 -3.14 -10.88 -1.98
N GLY A 127 -1.89 -11.02 -1.55
CA GLY A 127 -0.70 -10.55 -2.24
C GLY A 127 0.45 -10.30 -1.28
N THR A 128 1.22 -9.23 -1.51
CA THR A 128 2.28 -8.78 -0.61
C THR A 128 1.82 -7.54 0.16
N THR A 129 1.83 -7.61 1.49
CA THR A 129 1.56 -6.47 2.38
C THR A 129 2.87 -5.98 2.99
N ILE A 130 3.14 -4.69 2.84
CA ILE A 130 4.28 -4.01 3.45
C ILE A 130 3.73 -3.04 4.50
N ALA A 131 4.03 -3.24 5.77
CA ALA A 131 3.43 -2.45 6.84
C ALA A 131 4.48 -1.99 7.86
N ARG A 132 4.28 -0.80 8.43
CA ARG A 132 4.99 -0.38 9.64
C ARG A 132 4.48 -1.26 10.78
N GLU A 133 5.38 -1.83 11.58
CA GLU A 133 4.95 -2.57 12.77
C GLU A 133 4.29 -1.60 13.75
N HIS A 134 2.95 -1.63 13.82
CA HIS A 134 2.17 -1.06 14.91
C HIS A 134 0.97 -1.99 15.15
N GLU A 135 0.98 -2.62 16.32
CA GLU A 135 -0.02 -3.50 16.92
C GLU A 135 -0.56 -4.63 16.02
N GLN A 136 0.06 -5.80 16.17
CA GLN A 136 -0.68 -7.04 16.09
C GLN A 136 -1.89 -6.91 17.02
N GLU A 137 -3.10 -6.71 16.48
CA GLU A 137 -4.30 -7.11 17.19
C GLU A 137 -4.13 -8.61 17.48
N MET A 138 -3.78 -8.93 18.73
CA MET A 138 -3.88 -10.29 19.24
C MET A 138 -5.33 -10.74 18.98
N PRO A 139 -5.56 -11.90 18.36
CA PRO A 139 -6.92 -12.42 18.30
C PRO A 139 -7.42 -12.51 19.73
N ALA A 140 -8.57 -11.89 20.00
CA ALA A 140 -9.19 -11.90 21.31
C ALA A 140 -9.16 -13.33 21.85
N LEU A 141 -8.40 -13.54 22.93
CA LEU A 141 -8.49 -14.75 23.72
C LEU A 141 -9.97 -14.89 24.10
N VAL A 142 -10.59 -15.95 23.58
CA VAL A 142 -11.92 -16.39 23.96
C VAL A 142 -11.92 -16.48 25.48
N HIS A 143 -12.55 -15.52 26.13
CA HIS A 143 -12.77 -15.56 27.56
C HIS A 143 -13.80 -16.67 27.78
N ASP A 144 -13.29 -17.82 28.22
CA ASP A 144 -14.03 -18.94 28.73
C ASP A 144 -15.05 -18.41 29.76
N ILE A 145 -16.33 -18.55 29.44
CA ILE A 145 -17.44 -18.16 30.32
C ILE A 145 -17.45 -19.17 31.46
N PRO A 146 -17.29 -18.76 32.74
CA PRO A 146 -17.34 -19.71 33.84
C PRO A 146 -18.68 -20.43 33.85
N GLY A 147 -18.58 -21.75 33.89
CA GLY A 147 -19.68 -22.70 33.85
C GLY A 147 -20.83 -22.38 34.82
N GLU A 148 -21.97 -22.87 34.38
CA GLU A 148 -23.27 -22.75 35.00
C GLU A 148 -23.31 -23.18 36.48
N ARG A 149 -24.26 -22.57 37.15
CA ARG A 149 -24.79 -22.93 38.46
C ARG A 149 -25.13 -24.42 38.56
N ASN A 150 -25.08 -24.87 39.82
CA ASN A 150 -26.04 -25.76 40.48
C ASN A 150 -25.53 -27.18 40.74
N HIS A 151 -25.20 -27.49 41.99
CA HIS A 151 -25.81 -28.61 42.73
C HIS A 151 -25.39 -28.64 44.21
N ARG A 152 -26.43 -28.55 45.07
CA ARG A 152 -26.57 -28.99 46.47
C ARG A 152 -26.03 -28.09 47.58
#